data_AF-A0A7K0D0F2-F1
#
_entry.id   AF-A0A7K0D0F2-F1
#
_cell.length_a   1.000
_cell.length_b   1.000
_cell.length_c   1.000
_cell.angle_alpha   90.00
_cell.angle_beta   90.00
_cell.angle_gamma   90.00
#
_symmetry.space_group_name_H-M   'P 1'
#
loop_
_entity.id
_entity.type
_entity.pdbx_description
1 polymer ?
#
loop_
_entity_poly.entity_id
_entity_poly.type
_entity_poly.pdbx_seq_one_letter_code
_entity_poly.pdbx_strand_id
1 'polypeptide(L)' 'MRDVLELLAAGETEDSILEDYPYLERDDIRACLSFAAAESDHPILRTAS' A
#
# COMPACT_ATOMS: atom_id res chain seq x y z
N MET A 1 -8.59 -2.86 -11.38
CA MET A 1 -7.67 -3.56 -10.45
C MET A 1 -7.19 -2.49 -9.49
N ARG A 2 -7.60 -2.54 -8.23
CA ARG A 2 -7.20 -1.57 -7.19
C ARG A 2 -6.04 -2.17 -6.41
N ASP A 3 -5.00 -1.39 -6.15
CA ASP A 3 -3.86 -1.84 -5.36
C ASP A 3 -4.18 -1.92 -3.86
N VAL A 4 -3.42 -2.73 -3.12
CA VAL A 4 -3.57 -2.91 -1.66
C VAL A 4 -3.60 -1.57 -0.91
N LEU A 5 -2.78 -0.60 -1.33
CA LEU A 5 -2.75 0.74 -0.75
C LEU A 5 -4.06 1.51 -0.96
N GLU A 6 -4.72 1.35 -2.11
CA GLU A 6 -6.01 2.00 -2.36
C GLU A 6 -7.14 1.38 -1.53
N LEU A 7 -7.09 0.06 -1.32
CA LEU A 7 -8.05 -0.66 -0.48
C LEU A 7 -7.92 -0.19 0.98
N LEU A 8 -6.70 -0.15 1.49
CA LEU A 8 -6.42 0.37 2.84
C LEU A 8 -6.82 1.85 2.98
N ALA A 9 -6.54 2.67 1.97
CA ALA A 9 -6.95 4.08 1.97
C ALA A 9 -8.48 4.28 1.94
N ALA A 10 -9.22 3.31 1.40
CA ALA A 10 -10.68 3.30 1.44
C ALA A 10 -11.26 2.77 2.77
N GLY A 11 -10.41 2.37 3.72
CA GLY A 11 -10.82 1.85 5.02
C GLY A 11 -10.99 0.33 5.06
N GLU A 12 -10.56 -0.39 4.01
CA GLU A 12 -10.54 -1.86 4.04
C GLU A 12 -9.54 -2.36 5.08
N THR A 13 -9.86 -3.49 5.73
CA THR A 13 -8.96 -4.08 6.73
C THR A 13 -7.95 -5.03 6.10
N GLU A 14 -6.77 -5.18 6.71
CA GLU A 14 -5.77 -6.14 6.24
C GLU A 14 -6.34 -7.56 6.17
N ASP A 15 -7.17 -7.96 7.14
CA ASP A 15 -7.77 -9.30 7.19
C ASP A 15 -8.69 -9.55 5.99
N SER A 16 -9.56 -8.59 5.68
CA SER A 16 -10.47 -8.66 4.53
C SER A 16 -9.70 -8.72 3.20
N ILE A 17 -8.61 -7.94 3.09
CA ILE A 17 -7.72 -7.99 1.91
C ILE A 17 -7.07 -9.38 1.80
N LEU A 18 -6.62 -9.99 2.89
CA LEU A 18 -6.02 -11.33 2.86
C LEU A 18 -7.04 -12.44 2.53
N GLU A 19 -8.31 -12.26 2.91
CA GLU A 19 -9.40 -13.15 2.52
C GLU A 19 -9.70 -13.08 1.02
N ASP A 20 -9.76 -11.87 0.46
CA ASP A 20 -10.00 -11.63 -0.97
C ASP A 20 -8.79 -11.96 -1.86
N TYR A 21 -7.58 -11.87 -1.30
CA TYR A 21 -6.31 -12.10 -1.98
C TYR A 21 -5.46 -13.15 -1.22
N PRO A 22 -5.84 -14.45 -1.27
CA PRO A 22 -5.19 -15.51 -0.49
C PRO A 22 -3.75 -15.83 -0.93
N TYR A 23 -3.28 -15.21 -2.01
CA TYR A 23 -1.89 -15.27 -2.45
C TYR A 23 -1.01 -14.20 -1.79
N LEU A 24 -1.61 -13.28 -1.04
CA LEU A 24 -0.92 -12.20 -0.37
C LEU A 24 -0.63 -12.60 1.08
N GLU A 25 0.55 -12.26 1.59
CA GLU A 25 0.87 -12.42 3.00
C GLU A 25 0.75 -11.07 3.72
N ARG A 26 0.52 -11.09 5.04
CA ARG A 26 0.44 -9.84 5.82
C ARG A 26 1.74 -9.02 5.72
N ASP A 27 2.88 -9.71 5.60
CA ASP A 27 4.16 -9.03 5.48
C ASP A 27 4.32 -8.30 4.14
N ASP A 28 3.66 -8.76 3.06
CA ASP A 28 3.62 -8.03 1.79
C ASP A 28 2.86 -6.70 1.94
N ILE A 29 1.72 -6.71 2.64
CA ILE A 29 0.93 -5.50 2.94
C ILE A 29 1.79 -4.50 3.73
N ARG A 30 2.48 -4.99 4.77
CA ARG A 30 3.36 -4.16 5.61
C ARG A 30 4.57 -3.63 4.86
N ALA A 31 5.14 -4.41 3.95
CA ALA A 31 6.23 -3.97 3.09
C ALA A 31 5.75 -2.84 2.16
N CYS A 32 4.56 -2.98 1.55
CA CYS A 32 3.95 -1.92 0.75
C CYS A 32 3.71 -0.64 1.56
N LEU A 33 3.19 -0.76 2.79
CA LEU A 33 2.98 0.38 3.69
C LEU A 33 4.29 1.05 4.08
N SER A 34 5.31 0.26 4.42
CA SER A 34 6.64 0.77 4.78
C SER A 34 7.31 1.49 3.61
N PHE A 35 7.18 0.93 2.40
CA PHE A 35 7.67 1.56 1.18
C PHE A 35 6.94 2.88 0.89
N ALA A 36 5.60 2.89 0.98
CA ALA A 36 4.81 4.10 0.78
C ALA A 36 5.10 5.19 1.83
N ALA A 37 5.33 4.79 3.08
CA ALA A 37 5.74 5.69 4.16
C ALA A 37 7.15 6.27 3.91
N ALA A 38 8.10 5.45 3.45
CA ALA A 38 9.43 5.89 3.09
C ALA A 38 9.44 6.83 1.86
N GLU A 39 8.60 6.57 0.86
CA GLU A 39 8.41 7.46 -0.30
C GLU A 39 7.76 8.79 0.08
N SER A 40 6.89 8.81 1.09
CA SER A 40 6.30 10.05 1.62
C SER A 40 7.34 10.93 2.33
N ASP A 41 8.43 10.34 2.81
CA ASP A 41 9.56 11.03 3.46
C ASP A 41 10.65 11.46 2.45
N HIS A 42 10.52 11.05 1.18
CA HIS A 42 11.31 11.64 0.11
C HIS A 42 10.63 12.94 -0.36
N PRO A 43 11.32 14.10 -0.30
CA PRO A 43 10.82 15.29 -0.96
C PRO A 43 10.72 14.97 -2.43
N ILE A 44 9.49 14.90 -2.93
CA ILE A 44 9.17 14.92 -4.35
C ILE A 44 10.08 15.95 -5.03
N LEU A 45 11.11 15.50 -5.73
CA LEU A 45 11.77 16.35 -6.71
C LEU A 45 10.71 16.51 -7.80
N ARG A 46 9.90 17.57 -7.68
CA ARG A 46 9.03 18.02 -8.75
C ARG A 46 9.94 18.29 -9.94
N THR A 47 10.05 17.35 -10.87
CA THR A 47 10.45 17.69 -12.23
C THR A 47 9.30 18.49 -12.79
N ALA A 48 9.44 19.81 -12.68
CA ALA A 48 8.74 20.74 -13.53
C ALA A 48 9.26 20.55 -14.96
N SER A 49 8.35 20.35 -15.90
CA SER A 49 8.52 20.71 -17.31
C SER A 49 7.17 21.15 -17.84
#